data_AF-A0A8T5MM97-F1
#
_entry.id   AF-A0A8T5MM97-F1
#
_cell.length_a   1.000
_cell.length_b   1.000
_cell.length_c   1.000
_cell.angle_alpha   90.00
_cell.angle_beta   90.00
_cell.angle_gamma   90.00
#
_symmetry.space_group_name_H-M   'P 1'
#
loop_
_entity.id
_entity.type
_entity.pdbx_description
1 polymer ?
#
loop_
_entity_poly.entity_id
_entity_poly.type
_entity_poly.pdbx_seq_one_letter_code
_entity_poly.pdbx_strand_id
1 'polypeptide(L)'
;MIIGLTGMYCSGKDSVAEHLAKRGFVHFSLSDIIREELGRRGIEVTRDNLIKVANELRQEYGHGVLGERALLKMKEKGGDYVASSIRYPAEAKALMKHGHFFLVEVRAPIKTRFERIKARKRENDPTTLFELKEKEKLDSPESGPGQQLTNVIKMSQYVIMNDGTVKQLHAKVDKLLADLIKKAEKMPEHIRPSWDEYFMGIVDAVSKRGTCDRGRTAVVLVRDKRILATGYVGSPMGIAHCDEVGHLMKKVVHEDGSVSQHCMRTNHAEINAVALAARNGVSIDRATLYCKLAPCYTCAKMMINAGILRVVCQKRYHADKESMELFRLAGVKVEVLDNTVEQYKNQ
;
A
#
# COMPACT_ATOMS: atom_id res chain seq x y z
N MET A 1 13.08 15.89 -8.43
CA MET A 1 13.61 14.64 -7.84
C MET A 1 13.16 14.53 -6.39
N ILE A 2 12.92 13.33 -5.86
CA ILE A 2 12.56 13.12 -4.45
C ILE A 2 13.54 12.14 -3.80
N ILE A 3 14.18 12.56 -2.70
CA ILE A 3 15.00 11.70 -1.85
C ILE A 3 14.19 11.37 -0.58
N GLY A 4 13.70 10.14 -0.47
CA GLY A 4 13.04 9.65 0.75
C GLY A 4 14.07 9.21 1.78
N LEU A 5 13.96 9.68 3.03
CA LEU A 5 14.82 9.28 4.13
C LEU A 5 14.11 8.33 5.08
N THR A 6 14.72 7.18 5.32
CA THR A 6 14.30 6.20 6.33
C THR A 6 15.46 5.80 7.24
N GLY A 7 15.19 5.11 8.34
CA GLY A 7 16.20 4.66 9.29
C GLY A 7 15.73 4.70 10.74
N MET A 8 16.45 4.00 11.60
CA MET A 8 16.11 3.84 13.02
C MET A 8 16.19 5.15 13.84
N TYR A 9 15.73 5.12 15.09
CA TYR A 9 15.78 6.28 15.99
C TYR A 9 17.20 6.82 16.15
N CYS A 10 17.34 8.14 16.10
CA CYS A 10 18.63 8.85 16.21
C CYS A 10 19.71 8.45 15.20
N SER A 11 19.32 7.87 14.06
CA SER A 11 20.27 7.56 12.99
C SER A 11 20.84 8.78 12.27
N GLY A 12 20.25 9.97 12.43
CA GLY A 12 20.71 11.23 11.84
C GLY A 12 20.00 11.63 10.55
N LYS A 13 18.77 11.14 10.33
CA LYS A 13 17.92 11.53 9.18
C LYS A 13 17.75 13.04 9.06
N ASP A 14 17.48 13.73 10.18
CA ASP A 14 17.26 15.17 10.18
C ASP A 14 18.52 15.93 9.74
N SER A 15 19.71 15.50 10.20
CA SER A 15 20.98 16.07 9.74
C SER A 15 21.22 15.88 8.25
N VAL A 16 20.82 14.73 7.68
CA VAL A 16 20.88 14.49 6.23
C VAL A 16 19.88 15.39 5.49
N ALA A 17 18.65 15.54 6.00
CA ALA A 17 17.64 16.41 5.42
C ALA A 17 18.07 17.87 5.41
N GLU A 18 18.61 18.37 6.52
CA GLU A 18 19.15 19.73 6.63
C GLU A 18 20.32 19.97 5.67
N HIS A 19 21.22 19.00 5.52
CA HIS A 19 22.34 19.11 4.59
C HIS A 19 21.87 19.11 3.13
N LEU A 20 20.90 18.27 2.78
CA LEU A 20 20.26 18.30 1.45
C LEU A 20 19.50 19.61 1.21
N ALA A 21 18.87 20.18 2.23
CA ALA A 21 18.20 21.47 2.11
C ALA A 21 19.15 22.61 1.74
N LYS A 22 20.38 22.60 2.28
CA LYS A 22 21.46 23.51 1.88
C LYS A 22 21.90 23.34 0.43
N ARG A 23 21.54 22.22 -0.22
CA ARG A 23 21.80 21.92 -1.64
C ARG A 23 20.58 22.20 -2.54
N GLY A 24 19.56 22.88 -2.03
CA GLY A 24 18.40 23.31 -2.80
C GLY A 24 17.18 22.39 -2.70
N PHE A 25 17.22 21.34 -1.87
CA PHE A 25 16.06 20.47 -1.64
C PHE A 25 15.08 21.11 -0.66
N VAL A 26 13.79 20.95 -0.91
CA VAL A 26 12.76 21.32 0.05
C VAL A 26 12.53 20.14 0.99
N HIS A 27 12.72 20.35 2.31
CA HIS A 27 12.39 19.33 3.29
C HIS A 27 10.87 19.25 3.48
N PHE A 28 10.32 18.05 3.33
CA PHE A 28 8.89 17.78 3.49
C PHE A 28 8.70 16.56 4.39
N SER A 29 8.07 16.72 5.54
CA SER A 29 7.72 15.59 6.38
C SER A 29 6.35 15.05 5.99
N LEU A 30 6.20 13.72 5.86
CA LEU A 30 4.85 13.14 5.70
C LEU A 30 3.95 13.45 6.89
N SER A 31 4.53 13.79 8.05
CA SER A 31 3.80 14.27 9.21
C SER A 31 3.22 15.67 9.04
N ASP A 32 3.68 16.46 8.08
CA ASP A 32 3.14 17.79 7.79
C ASP A 32 1.72 17.69 7.22
N ILE A 33 1.42 16.63 6.45
CA ILE A 33 0.06 16.31 6.01
C ILE A 33 -0.88 16.12 7.20
N ILE A 34 -0.41 15.48 8.28
CA ILE A 34 -1.20 15.24 9.48
C ILE A 34 -1.38 16.56 10.26
N ARG A 35 -0.33 17.39 10.36
CA ARG A 35 -0.38 18.70 11.01
C ARG A 35 -1.39 19.62 10.33
N GLU A 36 -1.42 19.64 9.01
CA GLU A 36 -2.40 20.41 8.25
C GLU A 36 -3.83 19.88 8.44
N GLU A 37 -4.01 18.55 8.48
CA GLU A 37 -5.32 17.94 8.75
C GLU A 37 -5.83 18.30 10.15
N LEU A 38 -4.95 18.28 11.17
CA LEU A 38 -5.28 18.75 12.51
C LEU A 38 -5.70 20.23 12.51
N GLY A 39 -4.96 21.08 11.80
CA GLY A 39 -5.31 22.49 11.64
C GLY A 39 -6.68 22.71 10.98
N ARG A 40 -7.01 21.93 9.93
CA ARG A 40 -8.33 21.97 9.28
C ARG A 40 -9.47 21.55 10.21
N ARG A 41 -9.20 20.64 11.12
CA ARG A 41 -10.16 20.15 12.11
C ARG A 41 -10.23 21.02 13.38
N GLY A 42 -9.40 22.06 13.49
CA GLY A 42 -9.29 22.88 14.69
C GLY A 42 -8.75 22.13 15.91
N ILE A 43 -7.99 21.05 15.69
CA ILE A 43 -7.43 20.20 16.75
C ILE A 43 -5.98 20.65 17.04
N GLU A 44 -5.62 20.74 18.32
CA GLU A 44 -4.26 21.10 18.74
C GLU A 44 -3.23 20.06 18.28
N VAL A 45 -2.06 20.55 17.84
CA VAL A 45 -0.96 19.71 17.34
C VAL A 45 -0.17 19.12 18.50
N THR A 46 -0.71 18.03 19.06
CA THR A 46 -0.03 17.21 20.08
C THR A 46 0.44 15.88 19.49
N ARG A 47 1.39 15.20 20.15
CA ARG A 47 1.89 13.89 19.72
C ARG A 47 0.77 12.85 19.62
N ASP A 48 -0.13 12.84 20.59
CA ASP A 48 -1.24 11.89 20.64
C ASP A 48 -2.25 12.17 19.54
N ASN A 49 -2.57 13.45 19.29
CA ASN A 49 -3.45 13.86 18.20
C ASN A 49 -2.85 13.52 16.82
N LEU A 50 -1.54 13.68 16.64
CA LEU A 50 -0.84 13.26 15.43
C LEU A 50 -0.97 11.75 15.19
N ILE A 51 -0.79 10.93 16.22
CA ILE A 51 -0.93 9.47 16.10
C ILE A 51 -2.37 9.10 15.79
N LYS A 52 -3.33 9.68 16.52
CA LYS A 52 -4.75 9.42 16.35
C LYS A 52 -5.22 9.74 14.93
N VAL A 53 -5.01 10.98 14.46
CA VAL A 53 -5.44 11.40 13.12
C VAL A 53 -4.70 10.64 12.02
N ALA A 54 -3.41 10.31 12.21
CA ALA A 54 -2.69 9.48 11.25
C ALA A 54 -3.33 8.09 11.11
N ASN A 55 -3.74 7.48 12.22
CA ASN A 55 -4.39 6.17 12.20
C ASN A 55 -5.79 6.23 11.59
N GLU A 56 -6.56 7.28 11.88
CA GLU A 56 -7.86 7.53 11.24
C GLU A 56 -7.71 7.63 9.71
N LEU A 57 -6.78 8.48 9.24
CA LEU A 57 -6.51 8.64 7.81
C LEU A 57 -6.12 7.33 7.14
N ARG A 58 -5.28 6.51 7.80
CA ARG A 58 -4.87 5.21 7.26
C ARG A 58 -6.00 4.18 7.28
N GLN A 59 -6.88 4.23 8.27
CA GLN A 59 -8.05 3.36 8.33
C GLN A 59 -9.06 3.69 7.23
N GLU A 60 -9.26 4.98 6.97
CA GLU A 60 -10.26 5.46 6.01
C GLU A 60 -9.76 5.37 4.56
N TYR A 61 -8.52 5.80 4.30
CA TYR A 61 -7.97 5.95 2.95
C TYR A 61 -6.84 4.96 2.63
N GLY A 62 -6.49 4.08 3.57
CA GLY A 62 -5.42 3.11 3.43
C GLY A 62 -4.03 3.62 3.84
N HIS A 63 -3.10 2.69 4.05
CA HIS A 63 -1.75 2.98 4.56
C HIS A 63 -0.88 3.86 3.65
N GLY A 64 -1.25 4.05 2.37
CA GLY A 64 -0.50 4.88 1.42
C GLY A 64 -0.87 6.36 1.44
N VAL A 65 -1.97 6.74 2.09
CA VAL A 65 -2.60 8.07 1.96
C VAL A 65 -1.65 9.25 2.18
N LEU A 66 -0.75 9.16 3.17
CA LEU A 66 0.18 10.24 3.48
C LEU A 66 1.22 10.42 2.36
N GLY A 67 1.72 9.32 1.80
CA GLY A 67 2.63 9.36 0.64
C GLY A 67 1.94 9.88 -0.62
N GLU A 68 0.68 9.52 -0.84
CA GLU A 68 -0.10 9.99 -2.00
C GLU A 68 -0.41 11.49 -1.92
N ARG A 69 -0.86 11.97 -0.75
CA ARG A 69 -1.11 13.41 -0.52
C ARG A 69 0.18 14.22 -0.58
N ALA A 70 1.29 13.70 -0.03
CA ALA A 70 2.60 14.35 -0.12
C ALA A 70 3.06 14.45 -1.58
N LEU A 71 2.94 13.38 -2.36
CA LEU A 71 3.32 13.37 -3.77
C LEU A 71 2.52 14.39 -4.58
N LEU A 72 1.21 14.48 -4.36
CA LEU A 72 0.35 15.43 -5.07
C LEU A 72 0.83 16.87 -4.84
N LYS A 73 1.08 17.25 -3.58
CA LYS A 73 1.59 18.59 -3.24
C LYS A 73 2.98 18.88 -3.82
N MET A 74 3.87 17.89 -3.80
CA MET A 74 5.20 18.02 -4.39
C MET A 74 5.12 18.23 -5.91
N LYS A 75 4.20 17.53 -6.59
CA LYS A 75 3.96 17.72 -8.03
C LYS A 75 3.36 19.09 -8.35
N GLU A 76 2.41 19.57 -7.55
CA GLU A 76 1.79 20.89 -7.73
C GLU A 76 2.79 22.03 -7.61
N LYS A 77 3.71 21.96 -6.64
CA LYS A 77 4.71 23.00 -6.40
C LYS A 77 5.96 22.87 -7.28
N GLY A 78 6.28 21.66 -7.72
CA GLY A 78 7.49 21.37 -8.48
C GLY A 78 8.77 21.50 -7.63
N GLY A 79 9.89 21.02 -8.20
CA GLY A 79 11.21 21.11 -7.58
C GLY A 79 11.73 19.80 -6.96
N ASP A 80 12.82 19.94 -6.20
CA ASP A 80 13.51 18.82 -5.56
C ASP A 80 13.16 18.72 -4.08
N TYR A 81 12.83 17.52 -3.62
CA TYR A 81 12.35 17.29 -2.26
C TYR A 81 13.17 16.27 -1.51
N VAL A 82 13.39 16.52 -0.22
CA VAL A 82 13.79 15.48 0.73
C VAL A 82 12.60 15.13 1.60
N ALA A 83 12.07 13.92 1.45
CA ALA A 83 10.90 13.44 2.16
C ALA A 83 11.31 12.68 3.43
N SER A 84 10.77 13.05 4.59
CA SER A 84 11.01 12.34 5.86
C SER A 84 9.74 11.75 6.47
N SER A 85 9.90 11.01 7.57
CA SER A 85 8.78 10.39 8.32
C SER A 85 7.98 9.36 7.51
N ILE A 86 8.63 8.64 6.59
CA ILE A 86 8.05 7.51 5.86
C ILE A 86 8.04 6.29 6.79
N ARG A 87 6.85 5.84 7.21
CA ARG A 87 6.66 4.80 8.24
C ARG A 87 6.01 3.53 7.71
N TYR A 88 5.35 3.59 6.56
CA TYR A 88 4.70 2.43 5.94
C TYR A 88 5.25 2.17 4.52
N PRO A 89 5.42 0.90 4.12
CA PRO A 89 5.76 0.51 2.75
C PRO A 89 4.85 1.14 1.69
N ALA A 90 3.55 1.26 1.98
CA ALA A 90 2.58 1.88 1.08
C ALA A 90 2.86 3.37 0.84
N GLU A 91 3.36 4.11 1.84
CA GLU A 91 3.75 5.52 1.69
C GLU A 91 4.98 5.64 0.77
N ALA A 92 5.98 4.77 0.94
CA ALA A 92 7.15 4.70 0.05
C ALA A 92 6.74 4.34 -1.39
N LYS A 93 5.89 3.33 -1.57
CA LYS A 93 5.35 2.93 -2.89
C LYS A 93 4.57 4.06 -3.55
N ALA A 94 3.83 4.86 -2.77
CA ALA A 94 3.13 6.03 -3.29
C ALA A 94 4.12 7.06 -3.84
N LEU A 95 5.18 7.40 -3.10
CA LEU A 95 6.20 8.35 -3.56
C LEU A 95 7.01 7.83 -4.77
N MET A 96 7.21 6.51 -4.88
CA MET A 96 7.83 5.87 -6.05
C MET A 96 7.09 6.18 -7.36
N LYS A 97 5.79 6.48 -7.31
CA LYS A 97 4.98 6.90 -8.48
C LYS A 97 5.43 8.25 -9.10
N HIS A 98 6.35 9.00 -8.48
CA HIS A 98 6.95 10.20 -9.11
C HIS A 98 7.83 9.87 -10.32
N GLY A 99 8.45 8.68 -10.35
CA GLY A 99 9.41 8.29 -11.38
C GLY A 99 10.86 8.68 -11.08
N HIS A 100 11.11 9.76 -10.33
CA HIS A 100 12.46 10.17 -9.87
C HIS A 100 12.56 10.16 -8.34
N PHE A 101 12.26 9.01 -7.74
CA PHE A 101 12.28 8.80 -6.29
C PHE A 101 13.40 7.85 -5.87
N PHE A 102 14.17 8.24 -4.86
CA PHE A 102 15.25 7.44 -4.27
C PHE A 102 15.06 7.33 -2.75
N LEU A 103 14.85 6.12 -2.25
CA LEU A 103 14.75 5.82 -0.83
C LEU A 103 16.12 5.47 -0.26
N VAL A 104 16.54 6.27 0.72
CA VAL A 104 17.85 6.18 1.36
C VAL A 104 17.67 5.86 2.84
N GLU A 105 18.28 4.76 3.29
CA GLU A 105 18.41 4.46 4.71
C GLU A 105 19.60 5.23 5.29
N VAL A 106 19.35 6.03 6.33
CA VAL A 106 20.41 6.57 7.19
C VAL A 106 20.61 5.59 8.33
N ARG A 107 21.76 4.89 8.33
CA ARG A 107 22.10 3.83 9.29
C ARG A 107 23.18 4.31 10.25
N ALA A 108 23.02 4.04 11.53
CA ALA A 108 24.04 4.34 12.54
C ALA A 108 24.14 3.18 13.55
N PRO A 109 25.34 2.89 14.11
CA PRO A 109 25.51 1.87 15.13
C PRO A 109 24.62 2.14 16.35
N ILE A 110 24.05 1.08 16.94
CA ILE A 110 23.12 1.20 18.08
C ILE A 110 23.72 1.98 19.26
N LYS A 111 25.02 1.79 19.54
CA LYS A 111 25.74 2.51 20.59
C LYS A 111 25.74 4.02 20.35
N THR A 112 26.14 4.44 19.14
CA THR A 112 26.14 5.84 18.72
C THR A 112 24.72 6.44 18.74
N ARG A 113 23.71 5.69 18.30
CA ARG A 113 22.31 6.15 18.37
C ARG A 113 21.86 6.37 19.80
N PHE A 114 22.21 5.47 20.71
CA PHE A 114 21.87 5.59 22.13
C PHE A 114 22.57 6.76 22.82
N GLU A 115 23.84 7.03 22.50
CA GLU A 115 24.54 8.24 22.97
C GLU A 115 23.83 9.52 22.52
N ARG A 116 23.39 9.58 21.26
CA ARG A 116 22.61 10.71 20.72
C ARG A 116 21.25 10.87 21.41
N ILE A 117 20.59 9.76 21.76
CA ILE A 117 19.34 9.76 22.54
C ILE A 117 19.58 10.39 23.92
N LYS A 118 20.64 9.97 24.62
CA LYS A 118 21.01 10.54 25.92
C LYS A 118 21.31 12.04 25.83
N ALA A 119 21.99 12.46 24.76
CA ALA A 119 22.36 13.86 24.57
C ALA A 119 21.15 14.78 24.31
N ARG A 120 20.11 14.31 23.59
CA ARG A 120 18.96 15.15 23.18
C ARG A 120 17.89 15.34 24.26
N LYS A 121 17.89 14.51 25.32
CA LYS A 121 17.00 14.60 26.50
C LYS A 121 15.52 14.87 26.17
N ARG A 122 14.93 14.17 25.20
CA ARG A 122 13.48 14.33 24.93
C ARG A 122 12.66 13.50 25.91
N GLU A 123 11.49 14.02 26.25
CA GLU A 123 10.47 13.29 27.00
C GLU A 123 10.10 11.99 26.25
N ASN A 124 10.04 10.87 26.97
CA ASN A 124 9.82 9.50 26.46
C ASN A 124 10.95 8.86 25.64
N ASP A 125 12.18 9.38 25.70
CA ASP A 125 13.35 8.71 25.14
C ASP A 125 13.74 7.46 25.95
N PRO A 126 14.18 6.36 25.29
CA PRO A 126 14.64 5.18 26.00
C PRO A 126 15.89 5.51 26.82
N THR A 127 15.84 5.14 28.09
CA THR A 127 16.90 5.43 29.08
C THR A 127 17.97 4.33 29.11
N THR A 128 17.61 3.13 28.63
CA THR A 128 18.48 1.96 28.53
C THR A 128 18.60 1.43 27.10
N LEU A 129 19.70 0.73 26.79
CA LEU A 129 19.87 0.04 25.52
C LEU A 129 18.82 -1.06 25.31
N PHE A 130 18.34 -1.65 26.41
CA PHE A 130 17.27 -2.63 26.39
C PHE A 130 15.95 -2.00 25.94
N GLU A 131 15.54 -0.88 26.55
CA GLU A 131 14.34 -0.14 26.14
C GLU A 131 14.40 0.33 24.69
N LEU A 132 15.57 0.75 24.20
CA LEU A 132 15.75 1.12 22.80
C LEU A 132 15.49 -0.08 21.88
N LYS A 133 16.04 -1.26 22.21
CA LYS A 133 15.82 -2.49 21.44
C LYS A 133 14.35 -2.92 21.48
N GLU A 134 13.70 -2.84 22.63
CA GLU A 134 12.28 -3.21 22.77
C GLU A 134 11.37 -2.25 22.00
N LYS A 135 11.62 -0.93 22.03
CA LYS A 135 10.90 0.04 21.20
C LYS A 135 11.09 -0.22 19.70
N GLU A 136 12.29 -0.63 19.28
CA GLU A 136 12.55 -0.97 17.86
C GLU A 136 11.92 -2.30 17.45
N LYS A 137 11.77 -3.25 18.38
CA LYS A 137 10.98 -4.47 18.15
C LYS A 137 9.50 -4.14 17.94
N LEU A 138 8.93 -3.22 18.71
CA LEU A 138 7.53 -2.78 18.52
C LEU A 138 7.28 -2.11 17.16
N ASP A 139 8.32 -1.51 16.55
CA ASP A 139 8.31 -0.98 15.17
C ASP A 139 8.70 -2.04 14.11
N SER A 140 8.80 -3.32 14.50
CA SER A 140 9.10 -4.46 13.63
C SER A 140 7.84 -5.19 13.18
N PRO A 141 7.88 -5.90 12.03
CA PRO A 141 6.70 -6.41 11.34
C PRO A 141 5.87 -7.43 12.14
N GLU A 142 6.47 -8.04 13.15
CA GLU A 142 5.91 -9.16 13.94
C GLU A 142 5.01 -8.69 15.10
N SER A 143 4.96 -7.38 15.38
CA SER A 143 4.31 -6.83 16.58
C SER A 143 2.88 -6.28 16.38
N GLY A 144 2.24 -6.53 15.23
CA GLY A 144 0.85 -6.16 14.96
C GLY A 144 0.67 -4.87 14.12
N PRO A 145 -0.44 -4.12 14.25
CA PRO A 145 -0.81 -2.99 13.37
C PRO A 145 0.05 -1.72 13.55
N GLY A 146 1.21 -1.84 14.23
CA GLY A 146 2.17 -0.77 14.46
C GLY A 146 2.88 -0.28 13.21
N GLN A 147 3.85 0.62 13.39
CA GLN A 147 4.64 1.16 12.28
C GLN A 147 5.49 0.05 11.66
N GLN A 148 5.69 0.10 10.34
CA GLN A 148 6.45 -0.91 9.61
C GLN A 148 7.79 -0.34 9.12
N LEU A 149 8.47 0.40 9.99
CA LEU A 149 9.70 1.11 9.65
C LEU A 149 10.77 0.16 9.12
N THR A 150 10.88 -1.04 9.71
CA THR A 150 11.80 -2.08 9.24
C THR A 150 11.51 -2.54 7.81
N ASN A 151 10.23 -2.61 7.40
CA ASN A 151 9.88 -2.95 6.02
C ASN A 151 10.22 -1.81 5.06
N VAL A 152 10.04 -0.55 5.47
CA VAL A 152 10.48 0.61 4.66
C VAL A 152 12.00 0.60 4.50
N ILE A 153 12.75 0.28 5.57
CA ILE A 153 14.21 0.16 5.50
C ILE A 153 14.63 -0.93 4.51
N LYS A 154 13.97 -2.10 4.53
CA LYS A 154 14.23 -3.17 3.55
C LYS A 154 13.97 -2.76 2.10
N MET A 155 13.10 -1.77 1.86
CA MET A 155 12.83 -1.22 0.53
C MET A 155 13.85 -0.18 0.08
N SER A 156 14.75 0.29 0.96
CA SER A 156 15.73 1.32 0.62
C SER A 156 16.67 0.84 -0.49
N GLN A 157 16.96 1.73 -1.44
CA GLN A 157 17.88 1.42 -2.54
C GLN A 157 19.32 1.81 -2.22
N TYR A 158 19.51 2.68 -1.22
CA TYR A 158 20.80 3.20 -0.81
C TYR A 158 20.91 3.25 0.70
N VAL A 159 22.13 3.11 1.20
CA VAL A 159 22.43 3.20 2.63
C VAL A 159 23.54 4.23 2.85
N ILE A 160 23.31 5.19 3.75
CA ILE A 160 24.32 6.11 4.26
C ILE A 160 24.69 5.68 5.68
N MET A 161 25.95 5.29 5.86
CA MET A 161 26.51 4.99 7.18
C MET A 161 26.89 6.28 7.92
N ASN A 162 26.19 6.55 9.02
CA ASN A 162 26.43 7.64 9.96
C ASN A 162 27.14 7.11 11.23
N ASP A 163 28.38 6.69 11.02
CA ASP A 163 29.29 6.08 12.00
C ASP A 163 30.49 6.97 12.35
N GLY A 164 30.52 8.21 11.83
CA GLY A 164 31.61 9.15 12.03
C GLY A 164 31.14 10.56 12.40
N THR A 165 31.97 11.54 12.09
CA THR A 165 31.69 12.97 12.32
C THR A 165 30.64 13.52 11.36
N VAL A 166 30.03 14.66 11.72
CA VAL A 166 29.08 15.37 10.85
C VAL A 166 29.70 15.73 9.49
N LYS A 167 30.99 16.11 9.46
CA LYS A 167 31.71 16.41 8.22
C LYS A 167 31.84 15.19 7.32
N GLN A 168 32.13 14.01 7.89
CA GLN A 168 32.18 12.75 7.15
C GLN A 168 30.79 12.34 6.65
N LEU A 169 29.74 12.54 7.44
CA LEU A 169 28.36 12.32 7.01
C LEU A 169 28.02 13.20 5.80
N HIS A 170 28.29 14.50 5.87
CA HIS A 170 28.04 15.44 4.77
C HIS A 170 28.78 15.04 3.48
N ALA A 171 30.05 14.63 3.59
CA ALA A 171 30.80 14.14 2.44
C ALA A 171 30.17 12.87 1.80
N LYS A 172 29.66 11.94 2.63
CA LYS A 172 28.92 10.76 2.14
C LYS A 172 27.60 11.15 1.47
N VAL A 173 26.87 12.12 2.02
CA VAL A 173 25.62 12.64 1.43
C VAL A 173 25.91 13.30 0.09
N ASP A 174 26.94 14.15 0.00
CA ASP A 174 27.31 14.85 -1.23
C ASP A 174 27.71 13.88 -2.34
N LYS A 175 28.49 12.83 -1.99
CA LYS A 175 28.84 11.76 -2.93
C LYS A 175 27.60 11.03 -3.44
N LEU A 176 26.71 10.62 -2.54
CA LEU A 176 25.47 9.94 -2.93
C LEU A 176 24.60 10.85 -3.80
N LEU A 177 24.44 12.12 -3.43
CA LEU A 177 23.65 13.09 -4.20
C LEU A 177 24.16 13.22 -5.64
N ALA A 178 25.49 13.32 -5.83
CA ALA A 178 26.08 13.36 -7.17
C ALA A 178 25.77 12.10 -7.99
N ASP A 179 25.81 10.91 -7.36
CA ASP A 179 25.45 9.65 -8.03
C ASP A 179 23.95 9.58 -8.36
N LEU A 180 23.09 10.09 -7.48
CA LEU A 180 21.64 10.13 -7.68
C LEU A 180 21.24 11.09 -8.81
N ILE A 181 21.86 12.27 -8.90
CA ILE A 181 21.62 13.23 -9.99
C ILE A 181 21.95 12.60 -11.34
N LYS A 182 23.14 11.98 -11.47
CA LYS A 182 23.55 11.27 -12.70
C LYS A 182 22.60 10.14 -13.08
N LYS A 183 22.00 9.47 -12.09
CA LYS A 183 20.97 8.44 -12.34
C LYS A 183 19.66 9.08 -12.78
N ALA A 184 19.23 10.15 -12.12
CA ALA A 184 17.99 10.84 -12.44
C ALA A 184 18.00 11.38 -13.88
N GLU A 185 19.13 11.90 -14.36
CA GLU A 185 19.33 12.35 -15.75
C GLU A 185 19.13 11.23 -16.80
N LYS A 186 19.37 9.98 -16.41
CA LYS A 186 19.21 8.80 -17.29
C LYS A 186 17.84 8.14 -17.16
N MET A 187 17.02 8.54 -16.18
CA MET A 187 15.71 7.97 -15.96
C MET A 187 14.67 8.64 -16.88
N PRO A 188 13.75 7.87 -17.48
CA PRO A 188 12.67 8.46 -18.25
C PRO A 188 11.73 9.25 -17.35
N GLU A 189 11.33 10.45 -17.79
CA GLU A 189 10.41 11.35 -17.08
C GLU A 189 9.03 10.72 -16.83
N HIS A 190 8.65 9.77 -17.68
CA HIS A 190 7.42 8.98 -17.56
C HIS A 190 7.73 7.48 -17.52
N ILE A 191 7.42 6.85 -16.38
CA ILE A 191 7.42 5.39 -16.25
C ILE A 191 6.06 4.87 -16.71
N ARG A 192 6.04 4.29 -17.92
CA ARG A 192 4.84 3.62 -18.43
C ARG A 192 4.56 2.38 -17.55
N PRO A 193 3.34 2.24 -16.98
CA PRO A 193 3.01 1.07 -16.17
C PRO A 193 3.08 -0.22 -17.00
N SER A 194 3.40 -1.32 -16.34
CA SER A 194 3.18 -2.64 -16.91
C SER A 194 1.70 -2.88 -17.19
N TRP A 195 1.38 -3.88 -18.02
CA TRP A 195 -0.01 -4.22 -18.30
C TRP A 195 -0.78 -4.65 -17.06
N ASP A 196 -0.15 -5.42 -16.17
CA ASP A 196 -0.78 -5.86 -14.94
C ASP A 196 -1.06 -4.67 -14.01
N GLU A 197 -0.12 -3.73 -13.86
CA GLU A 197 -0.34 -2.50 -13.08
C GLU A 197 -1.46 -1.63 -13.67
N TYR A 198 -1.51 -1.51 -15.01
CA TYR A 198 -2.56 -0.77 -15.70
C TYR A 198 -3.94 -1.38 -15.44
N PHE A 199 -4.12 -2.69 -15.65
CA PHE A 199 -5.41 -3.34 -15.45
C PHE A 199 -5.82 -3.40 -13.98
N MET A 200 -4.87 -3.55 -13.05
CA MET A 200 -5.14 -3.44 -11.62
C MET A 200 -5.61 -2.04 -11.22
N GLY A 201 -5.04 -0.98 -11.82
CA GLY A 201 -5.55 0.38 -11.63
C GLY A 201 -7.01 0.56 -12.11
N ILE A 202 -7.40 -0.15 -13.17
CA ILE A 202 -8.79 -0.17 -13.66
C ILE A 202 -9.69 -0.96 -12.72
N VAL A 203 -9.24 -2.11 -12.20
CA VAL A 203 -9.96 -2.85 -11.15
C VAL A 203 -10.27 -1.95 -9.97
N ASP A 204 -9.29 -1.16 -9.50
CA ASP A 204 -9.49 -0.20 -8.40
C ASP A 204 -10.56 0.84 -8.76
N ALA A 205 -10.52 1.40 -9.98
CA ALA A 205 -11.52 2.37 -10.44
C ALA A 205 -12.94 1.77 -10.50
N VAL A 206 -13.09 0.56 -11.05
CA VAL A 206 -14.39 -0.15 -11.14
C VAL A 206 -14.91 -0.52 -9.75
N SER A 207 -14.05 -0.90 -8.82
CA SER A 207 -14.42 -1.32 -7.46
C SER A 207 -15.12 -0.21 -6.66
N LYS A 208 -14.85 1.06 -6.98
CA LYS A 208 -15.48 2.23 -6.35
C LYS A 208 -16.99 2.27 -6.58
N ARG A 209 -17.50 1.53 -7.57
CA ARG A 209 -18.95 1.38 -7.81
C ARG A 209 -19.59 0.22 -7.06
N GLY A 210 -18.82 -0.63 -6.38
CA GLY A 210 -19.35 -1.77 -5.63
C GLY A 210 -20.27 -1.30 -4.51
N THR A 211 -21.43 -1.94 -4.34
CA THR A 211 -22.54 -1.45 -3.49
C THR A 211 -22.73 -2.30 -2.22
N CYS A 212 -21.68 -2.98 -1.77
CA CYS A 212 -21.65 -3.78 -0.55
C CYS A 212 -20.36 -3.47 0.21
N ASP A 213 -20.48 -2.81 1.35
CA ASP A 213 -19.35 -2.38 2.19
C ASP A 213 -18.59 -3.54 2.86
N ARG A 214 -19.18 -4.75 2.94
CA ARG A 214 -18.49 -6.00 3.33
C ARG A 214 -17.37 -6.41 2.37
N GLY A 215 -17.37 -5.86 1.15
CA GLY A 215 -16.38 -6.17 0.12
C GLY A 215 -16.61 -5.36 -1.15
N ARG A 216 -16.15 -4.10 -1.17
CA ARG A 216 -16.14 -3.26 -2.38
C ARG A 216 -15.02 -3.70 -3.32
N THR A 217 -15.31 -4.73 -4.13
CA THR A 217 -14.36 -5.32 -5.09
C THR A 217 -14.90 -5.28 -6.51
N ALA A 218 -13.98 -5.50 -7.46
CA ALA A 218 -14.27 -5.58 -8.88
C ALA A 218 -13.34 -6.56 -9.58
N VAL A 219 -13.70 -6.86 -10.83
CA VAL A 219 -12.87 -7.59 -11.78
C VAL A 219 -12.87 -6.94 -13.16
N VAL A 220 -11.79 -7.20 -13.90
CA VAL A 220 -11.63 -6.81 -15.30
C VAL A 220 -11.17 -8.06 -16.07
N LEU A 221 -11.92 -8.44 -17.10
CA LEU A 221 -11.57 -9.51 -18.02
C LEU A 221 -10.84 -8.93 -19.24
N VAL A 222 -9.68 -9.48 -19.57
CA VAL A 222 -8.77 -8.93 -20.59
C VAL A 222 -8.29 -10.02 -21.53
N ARG A 223 -8.25 -9.71 -22.83
CA ARG A 223 -7.55 -10.52 -23.84
C ARG A 223 -6.84 -9.61 -24.82
N ASP A 224 -5.62 -9.95 -25.22
CA ASP A 224 -4.80 -9.16 -26.15
C ASP A 224 -4.69 -7.67 -25.76
N LYS A 225 -4.55 -7.40 -24.46
CA LYS A 225 -4.47 -6.06 -23.86
C LYS A 225 -5.73 -5.20 -24.07
N ARG A 226 -6.86 -5.83 -24.41
CA ARG A 226 -8.18 -5.19 -24.55
C ARG A 226 -9.12 -5.70 -23.47
N ILE A 227 -9.88 -4.78 -22.88
CA ILE A 227 -10.89 -5.12 -21.88
C ILE A 227 -12.09 -5.71 -22.60
N LEU A 228 -12.53 -6.89 -22.17
CA LEU A 228 -13.68 -7.61 -22.70
C LEU A 228 -14.94 -7.30 -21.90
N ALA A 229 -14.83 -7.35 -20.57
CA ALA A 229 -15.92 -7.08 -19.65
C ALA A 229 -15.37 -6.67 -18.28
N THR A 230 -16.21 -6.00 -17.50
CA THR A 230 -15.92 -5.61 -16.13
C THR A 230 -17.10 -5.97 -15.24
N GLY A 231 -16.84 -6.21 -13.96
CA GLY A 231 -17.88 -6.43 -12.97
C GLY A 231 -17.46 -5.86 -11.62
N TYR A 232 -18.44 -5.42 -10.83
CA TYR A 232 -18.26 -5.05 -9.44
C TYR A 232 -19.30 -5.76 -8.58
N VAL A 233 -19.04 -5.85 -7.27
CA VAL A 233 -19.98 -6.47 -6.32
C VAL A 233 -21.24 -5.61 -6.23
N GLY A 234 -22.39 -6.21 -6.52
CA GLY A 234 -23.66 -5.48 -6.55
C GLY A 234 -24.87 -6.40 -6.71
N SER A 235 -26.05 -5.86 -6.41
CA SER A 235 -27.32 -6.57 -6.57
C SER A 235 -27.64 -6.80 -8.05
N PRO A 236 -28.49 -7.79 -8.38
CA PRO A 236 -29.01 -7.94 -9.73
C PRO A 236 -29.66 -6.64 -10.24
N MET A 237 -29.63 -6.46 -11.56
CA MET A 237 -30.17 -5.26 -12.21
C MET A 237 -31.64 -5.03 -11.84
N GLY A 238 -31.98 -3.80 -11.46
CA GLY A 238 -33.34 -3.41 -11.09
C GLY A 238 -33.74 -3.74 -9.65
N ILE A 239 -32.83 -4.23 -8.81
CA ILE A 239 -33.09 -4.57 -7.40
C ILE A 239 -32.27 -3.68 -6.47
N ALA A 240 -32.86 -3.29 -5.35
CA ALA A 240 -32.24 -2.43 -4.33
C ALA A 240 -30.92 -2.99 -3.79
N HIS A 241 -29.96 -2.07 -3.61
CA HIS A 241 -28.58 -2.36 -3.20
C HIS A 241 -28.40 -2.45 -1.67
N CYS A 242 -27.30 -3.06 -1.20
CA CYS A 242 -27.00 -3.08 0.25
C CYS A 242 -26.85 -1.66 0.81
N ASP A 243 -26.26 -0.74 0.04
CA ASP A 243 -26.11 0.67 0.41
C ASP A 243 -27.47 1.38 0.61
N GLU A 244 -28.57 0.83 0.08
CA GLU A 244 -29.92 1.42 0.15
C GLU A 244 -30.80 0.76 1.21
N VAL A 245 -30.81 -0.58 1.25
CA VAL A 245 -31.76 -1.36 2.07
C VAL A 245 -31.08 -2.32 3.05
N GLY A 246 -29.76 -2.21 3.20
CA GLY A 246 -28.96 -3.08 4.05
C GLY A 246 -28.71 -4.48 3.48
N HIS A 247 -27.86 -5.23 4.18
CA HIS A 247 -27.46 -6.57 3.77
C HIS A 247 -28.57 -7.61 3.96
N LEU A 248 -28.67 -8.55 3.01
CA LEU A 248 -29.43 -9.78 3.21
C LEU A 248 -28.49 -10.86 3.77
N MET A 249 -28.31 -10.87 5.09
CA MET A 249 -27.40 -11.81 5.75
C MET A 249 -28.05 -13.19 5.92
N LYS A 250 -27.31 -14.24 5.54
CA LYS A 250 -27.66 -15.64 5.79
C LYS A 250 -26.52 -16.35 6.49
N LYS A 251 -26.86 -17.18 7.46
CA LYS A 251 -25.91 -18.07 8.15
C LYS A 251 -25.79 -19.36 7.35
N VAL A 252 -24.57 -19.82 7.14
CA VAL A 252 -24.25 -21.12 6.55
C VAL A 252 -23.53 -21.92 7.61
N VAL A 253 -24.07 -23.11 7.92
CA VAL A 253 -23.46 -24.07 8.83
C VAL A 253 -22.64 -25.04 7.99
N HIS A 254 -21.35 -25.13 8.29
CA HIS A 254 -20.42 -26.02 7.61
C HIS A 254 -20.44 -27.42 8.25
N GLU A 255 -19.88 -28.40 7.54
CA GLU A 255 -19.85 -29.81 7.99
C GLU A 255 -19.08 -29.99 9.31
N ASP A 256 -18.09 -29.14 9.58
CA ASP A 256 -17.32 -29.11 10.82
C ASP A 256 -18.06 -28.40 11.98
N GLY A 257 -19.30 -27.98 11.77
CA GLY A 257 -20.13 -27.27 12.74
C GLY A 257 -19.82 -25.78 12.85
N SER A 258 -18.82 -25.26 12.13
CA SER A 258 -18.55 -23.82 12.09
C SER A 258 -19.66 -23.06 11.36
N VAL A 259 -19.91 -21.81 11.77
CA VAL A 259 -20.95 -20.97 11.17
C VAL A 259 -20.33 -19.76 10.52
N SER A 260 -20.64 -19.56 9.24
CA SER A 260 -20.24 -18.38 8.47
C SER A 260 -21.44 -17.51 8.13
N GLN A 261 -21.21 -16.23 7.88
CA GLN A 261 -22.25 -15.30 7.45
C GLN A 261 -21.96 -14.74 6.07
N HIS A 262 -22.92 -14.88 5.17
CA HIS A 262 -22.81 -14.42 3.80
C HIS A 262 -23.92 -13.43 3.46
N CYS A 263 -23.55 -12.38 2.73
CA CYS A 263 -24.53 -11.48 2.13
C CYS A 263 -25.04 -12.10 0.82
N MET A 264 -26.33 -12.46 0.78
CA MET A 264 -26.96 -13.07 -0.38
C MET A 264 -27.61 -12.05 -1.33
N ARG A 265 -27.52 -10.74 -1.01
CA ARG A 265 -28.12 -9.68 -1.83
C ARG A 265 -27.32 -9.37 -3.10
N THR A 266 -26.01 -9.57 -3.05
CA THR A 266 -25.09 -9.17 -4.12
C THR A 266 -24.51 -10.38 -4.83
N ASN A 267 -24.41 -10.27 -6.15
CA ASN A 267 -23.48 -11.09 -6.90
C ASN A 267 -22.06 -10.59 -6.70
N HIS A 268 -21.11 -11.52 -6.74
CA HIS A 268 -19.70 -11.21 -6.78
C HIS A 268 -19.33 -10.56 -8.12
N ALA A 269 -18.22 -9.81 -8.13
CA ALA A 269 -17.75 -9.09 -9.30
C ALA A 269 -17.48 -10.02 -10.50
N GLU A 270 -16.92 -11.21 -10.24
CA GLU A 270 -16.64 -12.27 -11.21
C GLU A 270 -17.90 -12.72 -11.95
N ILE A 271 -18.97 -12.98 -11.21
CA ILE A 271 -20.28 -13.37 -11.76
C ILE A 271 -20.83 -12.25 -12.64
N ASN A 272 -20.78 -11.01 -12.16
CA ASN A 272 -21.28 -9.87 -12.93
C ASN A 272 -20.48 -9.63 -14.22
N ALA A 273 -19.17 -9.85 -14.22
CA ALA A 273 -18.36 -9.73 -15.43
C ALA A 273 -18.67 -10.81 -16.48
N VAL A 274 -18.82 -12.07 -16.04
CA VAL A 274 -19.25 -13.18 -16.94
C VAL A 274 -20.66 -12.93 -17.46
N ALA A 275 -21.59 -12.52 -16.60
CA ALA A 275 -22.96 -12.21 -17.00
C ALA A 275 -23.02 -11.08 -18.04
N LEU A 276 -22.21 -10.03 -17.86
CA LEU A 276 -22.10 -8.93 -18.84
C LEU A 276 -21.54 -9.43 -20.18
N ALA A 277 -20.47 -10.23 -20.14
CA ALA A 277 -19.88 -10.81 -21.34
C ALA A 277 -20.88 -11.69 -22.09
N ALA A 278 -21.58 -12.58 -21.38
CA ALA A 278 -22.60 -13.46 -21.94
C ALA A 278 -23.76 -12.67 -22.54
N ARG A 279 -24.29 -11.66 -21.82
CA ARG A 279 -25.38 -10.80 -22.29
C ARG A 279 -25.02 -10.08 -23.59
N ASN A 280 -23.77 -9.65 -23.74
CA ASN A 280 -23.30 -8.90 -24.90
C ASN A 280 -22.74 -9.80 -26.02
N GLY A 281 -22.74 -11.12 -25.86
CA GLY A 281 -22.15 -12.06 -26.83
C GLY A 281 -20.63 -11.93 -26.96
N VAL A 282 -19.94 -11.47 -25.91
CA VAL A 282 -18.48 -11.30 -25.91
C VAL A 282 -17.82 -12.58 -25.39
N SER A 283 -17.07 -13.26 -26.26
CA SER A 283 -16.26 -14.42 -25.85
C SER A 283 -15.15 -13.98 -24.90
N ILE A 284 -15.13 -14.58 -23.71
CA ILE A 284 -14.10 -14.44 -22.67
C ILE A 284 -13.17 -15.67 -22.60
N ASP A 285 -13.29 -16.59 -23.55
CA ASP A 285 -12.40 -17.74 -23.67
C ASP A 285 -10.94 -17.28 -23.82
N ARG A 286 -10.03 -17.98 -23.15
CA ARG A 286 -8.59 -17.71 -23.10
C ARG A 286 -8.22 -16.32 -22.55
N ALA A 287 -9.12 -15.68 -21.80
CA ALA A 287 -8.85 -14.38 -21.19
C ALA A 287 -8.03 -14.49 -19.89
N THR A 288 -7.52 -13.34 -19.46
CA THR A 288 -6.96 -13.11 -18.13
C THR A 288 -7.99 -12.36 -17.27
N LEU A 289 -8.20 -12.83 -16.05
CA LEU A 289 -8.99 -12.13 -15.04
C LEU A 289 -8.07 -11.34 -14.11
N TYR A 290 -8.33 -10.04 -13.98
CA TYR A 290 -7.73 -9.17 -12.97
C TYR A 290 -8.75 -8.91 -11.87
N CYS A 291 -8.38 -9.10 -10.61
CA CYS A 291 -9.29 -8.88 -9.48
C CYS A 291 -8.57 -8.36 -8.23
N LYS A 292 -9.33 -7.73 -7.34
CA LYS A 292 -8.77 -7.23 -6.07
C LYS A 292 -8.47 -8.37 -5.10
N LEU A 293 -9.41 -9.28 -4.93
CA LEU A 293 -9.32 -10.46 -4.06
C LEU A 293 -9.30 -11.73 -4.91
N ALA A 294 -8.56 -12.74 -4.46
CA ALA A 294 -8.62 -14.08 -5.05
C ALA A 294 -10.09 -14.58 -5.13
N PRO A 295 -10.53 -15.13 -6.28
CA PRO A 295 -11.91 -15.59 -6.43
C PRO A 295 -12.30 -16.65 -5.39
N CYS A 296 -13.54 -16.59 -4.91
CA CYS A 296 -14.08 -17.65 -4.06
C CYS A 296 -14.25 -18.96 -4.85
N TYR A 297 -14.44 -20.09 -4.16
CA TYR A 297 -14.57 -21.40 -4.79
C TYR A 297 -15.61 -21.46 -5.92
N THR A 298 -16.80 -20.87 -5.71
CA THR A 298 -17.86 -20.82 -6.73
C THR A 298 -17.45 -19.99 -7.95
N CYS A 299 -16.83 -18.83 -7.73
CA CYS A 299 -16.36 -17.99 -8.83
C CYS A 299 -15.21 -18.66 -9.59
N ALA A 300 -14.31 -19.35 -8.89
CA ALA A 300 -13.20 -20.09 -9.49
C ALA A 300 -13.68 -21.19 -10.45
N LYS A 301 -14.66 -22.01 -10.04
CA LYS A 301 -15.30 -23.01 -10.92
C LYS A 301 -15.82 -22.38 -12.21
N MET A 302 -16.53 -21.26 -12.08
CA MET A 302 -17.09 -20.55 -13.22
C MET A 302 -16.00 -19.95 -14.12
N MET A 303 -14.92 -19.40 -13.56
CA MET A 303 -13.79 -18.87 -14.35
C MET A 303 -13.10 -19.97 -15.16
N ILE A 304 -12.87 -21.13 -14.53
CA ILE A 304 -12.26 -22.29 -15.20
C ILE A 304 -13.13 -22.73 -16.38
N ASN A 305 -14.43 -22.92 -16.15
CA ASN A 305 -15.36 -23.34 -17.21
C ASN A 305 -15.58 -22.27 -18.28
N ALA A 306 -15.37 -21.00 -17.96
CA ALA A 306 -15.41 -19.90 -18.93
C ALA A 306 -14.15 -19.79 -19.80
N GLY A 307 -13.14 -20.64 -19.59
CA GLY A 307 -11.90 -20.68 -20.37
C GLY A 307 -10.83 -19.68 -19.92
N ILE A 308 -10.91 -19.16 -18.69
CA ILE A 308 -9.89 -18.25 -18.15
C ILE A 308 -8.57 -19.00 -17.95
N LEU A 309 -7.48 -18.49 -18.51
CA LEU A 309 -6.15 -19.12 -18.44
C LEU A 309 -5.24 -18.52 -17.37
N ARG A 310 -5.51 -17.27 -16.97
CA ARG A 310 -4.69 -16.54 -16.01
C ARG A 310 -5.56 -15.71 -15.08
N VAL A 311 -5.24 -15.73 -13.80
CA VAL A 311 -5.84 -14.91 -12.75
C VAL A 311 -4.74 -14.08 -12.09
N VAL A 312 -4.90 -12.77 -12.08
CA VAL A 312 -4.02 -11.83 -11.38
C VAL A 312 -4.82 -11.19 -10.26
N CYS A 313 -4.44 -11.42 -9.02
CA CYS A 313 -5.11 -10.85 -7.85
C CYS A 313 -4.20 -9.95 -7.02
N GLN A 314 -4.76 -8.87 -6.46
CA GLN A 314 -3.99 -7.98 -5.59
C GLN A 314 -3.59 -8.65 -4.30
N LYS A 315 -4.55 -9.30 -3.62
CA LYS A 315 -4.37 -9.90 -2.28
C LYS A 315 -4.99 -11.28 -2.19
N ARG A 316 -4.55 -12.05 -1.19
CA ARG A 316 -5.15 -13.33 -0.81
C ARG A 316 -6.49 -13.13 -0.11
N TYR A 317 -7.45 -14.02 -0.40
CA TYR A 317 -8.74 -14.08 0.28
C TYR A 317 -8.67 -15.10 1.42
N HIS A 318 -9.32 -14.83 2.55
CA HIS A 318 -9.18 -15.66 3.77
C HIS A 318 -9.60 -17.13 3.56
N ALA A 319 -10.45 -17.41 2.58
CA ALA A 319 -10.91 -18.75 2.19
C ALA A 319 -10.41 -19.17 0.79
N ASP A 320 -9.20 -18.78 0.39
CA ASP A 320 -8.68 -19.04 -0.96
C ASP A 320 -8.00 -20.41 -1.16
N LYS A 321 -7.73 -21.18 -0.10
CA LYS A 321 -6.94 -22.43 -0.23
C LYS A 321 -7.54 -23.40 -1.26
N GLU A 322 -8.85 -23.61 -1.20
CA GLU A 322 -9.56 -24.52 -2.11
C GLU A 322 -9.65 -23.95 -3.53
N SER A 323 -9.86 -22.64 -3.69
CA SER A 323 -9.93 -22.03 -5.03
C SER A 323 -8.57 -22.01 -5.72
N MET A 324 -7.49 -21.76 -4.98
CA MET A 324 -6.13 -21.82 -5.50
C MET A 324 -5.75 -23.24 -5.94
N GLU A 325 -6.13 -24.26 -5.16
CA GLU A 325 -5.92 -25.65 -5.54
C GLU A 325 -6.74 -26.03 -6.78
N LEU A 326 -7.99 -25.57 -6.86
CA LEU A 326 -8.84 -25.81 -8.02
C LEU A 326 -8.24 -25.20 -9.29
N PHE A 327 -7.74 -23.96 -9.24
CA PHE A 327 -7.04 -23.35 -10.37
C PHE A 327 -5.78 -24.12 -10.76
N ARG A 328 -5.01 -24.59 -9.78
CA ARG A 328 -3.81 -25.41 -10.02
C ARG A 328 -4.15 -26.70 -10.76
N LEU A 329 -5.17 -27.42 -10.29
CA LEU A 329 -5.64 -28.67 -10.92
C LEU A 329 -6.15 -28.43 -12.35
N ALA A 330 -6.81 -27.30 -12.59
CA ALA A 330 -7.30 -26.92 -13.91
C ALA A 330 -6.22 -26.33 -14.85
N GLY A 331 -4.98 -26.18 -14.39
CA GLY A 331 -3.89 -25.58 -15.18
C GLY A 331 -4.03 -24.07 -15.41
N VAL A 332 -4.82 -23.38 -14.58
CA VAL A 332 -4.98 -21.92 -14.63
C VAL A 332 -3.86 -21.25 -13.84
N LYS A 333 -3.12 -20.33 -14.47
CA LYS A 333 -2.02 -19.62 -13.80
C LYS A 333 -2.58 -18.56 -12.85
N VAL A 334 -2.23 -18.62 -11.56
CA VAL A 334 -2.62 -17.59 -10.57
C VAL A 334 -1.40 -16.83 -10.08
N GLU A 335 -1.49 -15.49 -10.11
CA GLU A 335 -0.45 -14.58 -9.63
C GLU A 335 -1.02 -13.64 -8.57
N VAL A 336 -0.45 -13.69 -7.36
CA VAL A 336 -0.82 -12.81 -6.24
C VAL A 336 0.24 -11.71 -6.12
N LEU A 337 -0.16 -10.45 -6.30
CA LEU A 337 0.78 -9.32 -6.28
C LEU A 337 1.22 -8.93 -4.86
N ASP A 338 0.37 -9.15 -3.85
CA ASP A 338 0.64 -8.94 -2.44
C ASP A 338 0.19 -10.17 -1.63
N ASN A 339 1.15 -10.89 -1.04
CA ASN A 339 0.89 -12.13 -0.29
C ASN A 339 0.21 -11.91 1.07
N THR A 340 -0.16 -10.68 1.43
CA THR A 340 -0.94 -10.40 2.64
C THR A 340 -2.41 -10.81 2.47
N VAL A 341 -3.02 -11.33 3.54
CA VAL A 341 -4.46 -11.65 3.58
C VAL A 341 -5.22 -10.40 3.99
N GLU A 342 -6.23 -10.00 3.22
CA GLU A 342 -7.07 -8.85 3.59
C GLU A 342 -8.09 -9.26 4.66
N GLN A 343 -8.02 -8.65 5.85
CA GLN A 343 -9.01 -8.82 6.91
C GLN A 343 -10.06 -7.71 6.83
N TYR A 344 -11.33 -8.10 6.68
CA TYR A 344 -12.45 -7.18 6.76
C TYR A 344 -13.02 -7.19 8.18
N LYS A 345 -13.26 -6.00 8.75
CA LYS A 345 -13.78 -5.86 10.14
C LYS A 345 -15.13 -6.57 10.36
N ASN A 346 -15.87 -6.84 9.30
CA ASN A 346 -17.25 -7.34 9.33
C ASN A 346 -17.45 -8.65 8.57
N GLN A 347 -16.40 -9.41 8.20
CA GLN A 347 -16.59 -10.65 7.45
C GLN A 347 -17.12 -11.79 8.32
#